data_AF-A0A2N4UEV4-F1
#
_entry.id   AF-A0A2N4UEV4-F1
#
_cell.length_a   1.000
_cell.length_b   1.000
_cell.length_c   1.000
_cell.angle_alpha   90.00
_cell.angle_beta   90.00
_cell.angle_gamma   90.00
#
_symmetry.space_group_name_H-M   'P 1'
#
loop_
_entity.id
_entity.type
_entity.pdbx_description
1 polymer ?
#
loop_
_entity_poly.entity_id
_entity_poly.type
_entity_poly.pdbx_seq_one_letter_code
_entity_poly.pdbx_strand_id
1 'polypeptide(L)'
;MGEGPVVACHHCATLHERTPLEPGALAKCTRCGYVLYRFSAVPVSGWLAMVTGALVIFAIANYFPVAILNMQGQTVKASFPGALWLTWIQGHEVLAIMTGLFGFWLPFSQLTVLLWALMSIRSGRLPGDFRYGMRFLHMLAPWSNMIPVLMLGMLVAMVKFAGLATLAPGPGLWAFALLAFLLTGLSRVTAERLWRYAEDAGVVLVSRPDLSDSRLVASCGACGFVQNLLPDQDACACSRCRAPIHTRKPNETSRVWALLIAASIIYIPANILPVMHVRTAAGDGAHTILGGVLELWYLGSWDLALIVFVASVVVPMTKLLALMVLMLNRRWRGPRIQRQRTRLYELVEFIGQWSMLDVFVVVVMSAMANFPGISQVIAGPGAASFGLVVILTMLAAMSYDPRHGWDRQTEKQRSRAKYWRRDSSGQAASGTTQS
;
A
#
# COMPACT_ATOMS: atom_id res chain seq x y z
N MET A 1 -17.00 24.31 -21.39
CA MET A 1 -16.00 23.66 -20.49
C MET A 1 -14.75 23.46 -21.33
N GLY A 2 -13.58 23.80 -20.80
CA GLY A 2 -12.38 24.05 -21.61
C GLY A 2 -11.80 22.79 -22.27
N GLU A 3 -10.95 23.00 -23.27
CA GLU A 3 -10.21 21.94 -24.00
C GLU A 3 -9.08 21.29 -23.16
N GLY A 4 -9.10 21.51 -21.83
CA GLY A 4 -8.09 21.04 -20.91
C GLY A 4 -8.11 19.51 -20.72
N PRO A 5 -6.96 18.90 -20.41
CA PRO A 5 -6.89 17.48 -20.07
C PRO A 5 -7.80 17.14 -18.88
N VAL A 6 -8.49 16.00 -18.93
CA VAL A 6 -9.42 15.56 -17.88
C VAL A 6 -8.76 14.54 -16.96
N VAL A 7 -9.03 14.65 -15.65
CA VAL A 7 -8.64 13.69 -14.62
C VAL A 7 -9.87 13.16 -13.88
N ALA A 8 -9.91 11.86 -13.60
CA ALA A 8 -10.96 11.24 -12.80
C ALA A 8 -10.50 11.02 -11.36
N CYS A 9 -11.40 11.17 -10.39
CA CYS A 9 -11.14 10.84 -9.01
C CYS A 9 -11.18 9.33 -8.75
N HIS A 10 -10.16 8.78 -8.10
CA HIS A 10 -10.06 7.34 -7.80
C HIS A 10 -11.15 6.81 -6.88
N HIS A 11 -11.62 7.62 -5.92
CA HIS A 11 -12.58 7.18 -4.92
C HIS A 11 -14.04 7.36 -5.33
N CYS A 12 -14.36 8.37 -6.16
CA CYS A 12 -15.75 8.70 -6.49
C CYS A 12 -16.04 8.84 -7.99
N ALA A 13 -15.03 8.62 -8.84
CA ALA A 13 -15.10 8.71 -10.30
C ALA A 13 -15.56 10.07 -10.87
N THR A 14 -15.63 11.12 -10.05
CA THR A 14 -15.92 12.48 -10.55
C THR A 14 -14.81 12.97 -11.45
N LEU A 15 -15.19 13.46 -12.64
CA LEU A 15 -14.28 14.05 -13.62
C LEU A 15 -14.01 15.51 -13.28
N HIS A 16 -12.76 15.92 -13.44
CA HIS A 16 -12.28 17.28 -13.24
C HIS A 16 -11.40 17.69 -14.41
N GLU A 17 -11.50 18.94 -14.82
CA GLU A 17 -10.54 19.55 -15.75
C GLU A 17 -9.21 19.80 -15.01
N ARG A 18 -8.09 19.40 -15.63
CA ARG A 18 -6.75 19.55 -15.06
C ARG A 18 -6.24 20.95 -15.40
N THR A 19 -5.93 21.71 -14.37
CA THR A 19 -5.36 23.06 -14.47
C THR A 19 -3.94 23.05 -13.92
N PRO A 20 -3.04 23.92 -14.42
CA PRO A 20 -1.75 24.13 -13.77
C PRO A 20 -1.96 24.62 -12.34
N LEU A 21 -1.12 24.15 -11.41
CA LEU A 21 -1.17 24.54 -10.00
C LEU A 21 -0.14 25.61 -9.70
N GLU A 22 -0.51 26.56 -8.85
CA GLU A 22 0.43 27.50 -8.23
C GLU A 22 1.43 26.76 -7.32
N PRO A 23 2.62 27.35 -7.06
CA PRO A 23 3.61 26.78 -6.16
C PRO A 23 3.01 26.45 -4.78
N GLY A 24 3.12 25.20 -4.36
CA GLY A 24 2.59 24.73 -3.07
C GLY A 24 1.09 24.37 -3.06
N ALA A 25 0.36 24.66 -4.14
CA ALA A 25 -1.06 24.31 -4.24
C ALA A 25 -1.28 22.80 -4.46
N LEU A 26 -2.50 22.35 -4.13
CA LEU A 26 -2.97 20.98 -4.32
C LEU A 26 -4.38 20.99 -4.89
N ALA A 27 -4.68 20.05 -5.78
CA ALA A 27 -6.01 19.85 -6.34
C ALA A 27 -6.78 18.80 -5.52
N LYS A 28 -7.95 19.17 -5.00
CA LYS A 28 -8.88 18.26 -4.30
C LYS A 28 -10.13 18.00 -5.13
N CYS A 29 -10.65 16.79 -5.05
CA CYS A 29 -11.95 16.46 -5.60
C CYS A 29 -13.05 17.21 -4.84
N THR A 30 -13.93 17.91 -5.55
CA THR A 30 -15.04 18.68 -4.95
C THR A 30 -16.09 17.80 -4.27
N ARG A 31 -16.19 16.53 -4.69
CA ARG A 31 -17.17 15.57 -4.16
C ARG A 31 -16.69 14.88 -2.90
N CYS A 32 -15.61 14.10 -2.99
CA CYS A 32 -15.10 13.29 -1.89
C CYS A 32 -14.03 13.99 -1.03
N GLY A 33 -13.37 15.03 -1.54
CA GLY A 33 -12.28 15.73 -0.85
C GLY A 33 -10.89 15.09 -1.01
N TYR A 34 -10.78 13.98 -1.75
CA TYR A 34 -9.50 13.31 -2.03
C TYR A 34 -8.55 14.21 -2.84
N VAL A 35 -7.26 14.13 -2.56
CA VAL A 35 -6.22 14.89 -3.28
C VAL A 35 -5.91 14.21 -4.61
N LEU A 36 -6.23 14.88 -5.72
CA LEU A 36 -6.05 14.34 -7.08
C LEU A 36 -4.59 14.46 -7.55
N TYR A 37 -3.99 15.64 -7.34
CA TYR A 37 -2.60 15.91 -7.69
C TYR A 37 -2.08 17.09 -6.89
N ARG A 38 -0.75 17.15 -6.75
CA ARG A 38 -0.03 18.15 -5.97
C ARG A 38 1.02 18.81 -6.86
N PHE A 39 1.29 20.09 -6.62
CA PHE A 39 2.44 20.74 -7.21
C PHE A 39 3.74 19.98 -6.87
N SER A 40 4.64 19.85 -7.83
CA SER A 40 5.96 19.24 -7.64
C SER A 40 7.02 20.26 -8.01
N ALA A 41 7.75 20.76 -7.02
CA ALA A 41 8.92 21.62 -7.25
C ALA A 41 10.10 20.85 -7.87
N VAL A 42 10.12 19.52 -7.73
CA VAL A 42 11.22 18.67 -8.19
C VAL A 42 11.03 18.34 -9.67
N PRO A 43 11.99 18.72 -10.55
CA PRO A 43 11.96 18.37 -11.97
C PRO A 43 12.29 16.90 -12.20
N VAL A 44 12.07 16.41 -13.43
CA VAL A 44 12.38 15.02 -13.82
C VAL A 44 13.84 14.64 -13.55
N SER A 45 14.79 15.58 -13.75
CA SER A 45 16.21 15.37 -13.43
C SER A 45 16.47 15.19 -11.93
N GLY A 46 15.75 15.93 -11.07
CA GLY A 46 15.85 15.79 -9.62
C GLY A 46 15.34 14.43 -9.14
N TRP A 47 14.23 13.96 -9.71
CA TRP A 47 13.74 12.60 -9.44
C TRP A 47 14.73 11.52 -9.90
N LEU A 48 15.36 11.71 -11.06
CA LEU A 48 16.36 10.78 -11.58
C LEU A 48 17.57 10.68 -10.64
N ALA A 49 18.11 11.82 -10.18
CA ALA A 49 19.20 11.85 -9.21
C ALA A 49 18.83 11.19 -7.86
N MET A 50 17.58 11.36 -7.42
CA MET A 50 17.08 10.75 -6.19
C MET A 50 16.96 9.22 -6.32
N VAL A 51 16.47 8.71 -7.47
CA VAL A 51 16.39 7.26 -7.72
C VAL A 51 17.77 6.64 -7.85
N THR A 52 18.72 7.27 -8.55
CA THR A 52 20.09 6.76 -8.65
C THR A 52 20.77 6.71 -7.29
N GLY A 53 20.64 7.78 -6.49
CA GLY A 53 21.13 7.80 -5.11
C GLY A 53 20.51 6.70 -4.24
N ALA A 54 19.19 6.50 -4.35
CA ALA A 54 18.49 5.44 -3.63
C ALA A 54 18.97 4.03 -4.04
N LEU A 55 19.33 3.81 -5.30
CA LEU A 55 19.84 2.52 -5.79
C LEU A 55 21.25 2.23 -5.24
N VAL A 56 22.12 3.24 -5.16
CA VAL A 56 23.43 3.12 -4.51
C VAL A 56 23.27 2.83 -3.02
N ILE A 57 22.41 3.57 -2.33
CA ILE A 57 22.17 3.36 -0.89
C ILE A 57 21.52 2.01 -0.63
N PHE A 58 20.64 1.53 -1.53
CA PHE A 58 20.09 0.18 -1.46
C PHE A 58 21.19 -0.89 -1.53
N ALA A 59 22.18 -0.74 -2.42
CA ALA A 59 23.31 -1.67 -2.49
C ALA A 59 24.13 -1.65 -1.18
N ILE A 60 24.41 -0.45 -0.64
CA ILE A 60 25.12 -0.28 0.64
C ILE A 60 24.33 -0.93 1.79
N ALA A 61 23.02 -0.68 1.89
CA ALA A 61 22.16 -1.20 2.96
C ALA A 61 22.14 -2.74 3.00
N ASN A 62 22.18 -3.40 1.84
CA ASN A 62 22.16 -4.86 1.76
C ASN A 62 23.55 -5.49 1.91
N TYR A 63 24.61 -4.78 1.57
CA TYR A 63 25.99 -5.29 1.66
C TYR A 63 26.55 -5.20 3.08
N PHE A 64 26.31 -4.07 3.77
CA PHE A 64 26.86 -3.82 5.09
C PHE A 64 26.01 -4.42 6.23
N PRO A 65 26.61 -4.77 7.39
CA PRO A 65 25.86 -5.29 8.52
C PRO A 65 24.97 -4.22 9.13
N VAL A 66 23.76 -4.62 9.52
CA VAL A 66 22.77 -3.81 10.23
C VAL A 66 23.12 -3.74 11.72
N ALA A 67 23.59 -4.84 12.30
CA ALA A 67 24.01 -4.92 13.69
C ALA A 67 25.35 -5.66 13.81
N ILE A 68 26.18 -5.21 14.74
CA ILE A 68 27.44 -5.87 15.11
C ILE A 68 27.31 -6.27 16.58
N LEU A 69 27.39 -7.56 16.83
CA LEU A 69 27.30 -8.14 18.16
C LEU A 69 28.69 -8.57 18.61
N ASN A 70 29.10 -8.13 19.78
CA ASN A 70 30.33 -8.59 20.42
C ASN A 70 29.95 -9.49 21.59
N MET A 71 30.29 -10.77 21.52
CA MET A 71 30.12 -11.72 22.63
C MET A 71 31.41 -12.53 22.79
N GLN A 72 31.94 -12.59 24.01
CA GLN A 72 33.05 -13.48 24.38
C GLN A 72 34.28 -13.37 23.44
N GLY A 73 34.59 -12.16 22.96
CA GLY A 73 35.74 -11.91 22.06
C GLY A 73 35.50 -12.20 20.57
N GLN A 74 34.34 -12.73 20.19
CA GLN A 74 33.94 -12.89 18.79
C GLN A 74 32.97 -11.78 18.34
N THR A 75 33.20 -11.26 17.13
CA THR A 75 32.34 -10.25 16.51
C THR A 75 31.41 -10.90 15.48
N VAL A 76 30.12 -10.98 15.76
CA VAL A 76 29.11 -11.47 14.83
C VAL A 76 28.50 -10.29 14.08
N LYS A 77 28.60 -10.31 12.75
CA LYS A 77 28.04 -9.29 11.87
C LYS A 77 26.71 -9.78 11.29
N ALA A 78 25.61 -9.10 11.62
CA ALA A 78 24.28 -9.43 11.11
C ALA A 78 23.90 -8.48 9.96
N SER A 79 23.87 -8.98 8.72
CA SER A 79 23.33 -8.27 7.55
C SER A 79 21.89 -8.73 7.26
N PHE A 80 21.12 -7.91 6.54
CA PHE A 80 19.75 -8.27 6.18
C PHE A 80 19.66 -9.51 5.27
N PRO A 81 20.46 -9.66 4.19
CA PRO A 81 20.50 -10.91 3.44
C PRO A 81 20.98 -12.10 4.28
N GLY A 82 21.89 -11.89 5.23
CA GLY A 82 22.31 -12.92 6.17
C GLY A 82 21.17 -13.40 7.06
N ALA A 83 20.30 -12.49 7.50
CA ALA A 83 19.09 -12.81 8.26
C ALA A 83 18.12 -13.71 7.47
N LEU A 84 17.91 -13.38 6.19
CA LEU A 84 17.08 -14.17 5.29
C LEU A 84 17.65 -15.57 5.06
N TRP A 85 18.95 -15.64 4.79
CA TRP A 85 19.66 -16.90 4.56
C TRP A 85 19.57 -17.84 5.77
N LEU A 86 19.76 -17.29 6.96
CA LEU A 86 19.69 -18.08 8.18
C LEU A 86 18.26 -18.58 8.45
N THR A 87 17.26 -17.71 8.28
CA THR A 87 15.84 -18.07 8.45
C THR A 87 15.43 -19.18 7.46
N TRP A 88 15.99 -19.15 6.25
CA TRP A 88 15.80 -20.20 5.25
C TRP A 88 16.34 -21.55 5.71
N ILE A 89 17.61 -21.60 6.14
CA ILE A 89 18.27 -22.85 6.58
C ILE A 89 17.59 -23.43 7.83
N GLN A 90 17.02 -22.58 8.68
CA GLN A 90 16.25 -23.00 9.87
C GLN A 90 14.89 -23.65 9.53
N GLY A 91 14.52 -23.77 8.25
CA GLY A 91 13.29 -24.43 7.79
C GLY A 91 12.06 -23.51 7.72
N HIS A 92 12.24 -22.19 7.89
CA HIS A 92 11.15 -21.22 7.83
C HIS A 92 11.09 -20.50 6.48
N GLU A 93 10.98 -21.30 5.41
CA GLU A 93 11.00 -20.84 4.02
C GLU A 93 9.95 -19.76 3.75
N VAL A 94 8.72 -19.92 4.26
CA VAL A 94 7.62 -18.95 4.06
C VAL A 94 8.00 -17.56 4.57
N LEU A 95 8.64 -17.47 5.74
CA LEU A 95 9.06 -16.20 6.33
C LEU A 95 10.22 -15.57 5.57
N ALA A 96 11.20 -16.39 5.17
CA ALA A 96 12.34 -15.94 4.38
C ALA A 96 11.89 -15.43 2.99
N ILE A 97 11.01 -16.16 2.30
CA ILE A 97 10.44 -15.76 1.01
C ILE A 97 9.68 -14.44 1.16
N MET A 98 8.79 -14.36 2.13
CA MET A 98 7.96 -13.18 2.33
C MET A 98 8.80 -11.96 2.68
N THR A 99 9.73 -12.10 3.64
CA THR A 99 10.59 -10.99 4.06
C THR A 99 11.58 -10.58 2.97
N GLY A 100 12.12 -11.53 2.22
CA GLY A 100 12.97 -11.26 1.06
C GLY A 100 12.24 -10.59 -0.09
N LEU A 101 10.98 -10.99 -0.34
CA LEU A 101 10.15 -10.36 -1.36
C LEU A 101 9.90 -8.89 -1.03
N PHE A 102 9.45 -8.58 0.19
CA PHE A 102 9.11 -7.21 0.60
C PHE A 102 10.30 -6.34 0.98
N GLY A 103 11.37 -6.93 1.54
CA GLY A 103 12.56 -6.19 1.97
C GLY A 103 13.65 -6.03 0.90
N PHE A 104 13.72 -6.92 -0.09
CA PHE A 104 14.76 -6.88 -1.13
C PHE A 104 14.18 -6.73 -2.55
N TRP A 105 13.38 -7.69 -3.00
CA TRP A 105 12.97 -7.78 -4.42
C TRP A 105 12.02 -6.66 -4.86
N LEU A 106 11.02 -6.32 -4.04
CA LEU A 106 10.06 -5.27 -4.37
C LEU A 106 10.70 -3.86 -4.43
N PRO A 107 11.50 -3.42 -3.43
CA PRO A 107 12.23 -2.16 -3.52
C PRO A 107 13.20 -2.11 -4.70
N PHE A 108 13.95 -3.19 -4.95
CA PHE A 108 14.89 -3.27 -6.07
C PHE A 108 14.18 -3.12 -7.43
N SER A 109 13.10 -3.88 -7.62
CA SER A 109 12.32 -3.84 -8.87
C SER A 109 11.64 -2.48 -9.06
N GLN A 110 11.14 -1.86 -7.99
CA GLN A 110 10.60 -0.51 -8.03
C GLN A 110 11.65 0.52 -8.44
N LEU A 111 12.82 0.55 -7.79
CA LEU A 111 13.89 1.50 -8.08
C LEU A 111 14.36 1.37 -9.53
N THR A 112 14.53 0.14 -10.01
CA THR A 112 14.95 -0.14 -11.39
C THR A 112 13.92 0.35 -12.41
N VAL A 113 12.63 0.06 -12.18
CA VAL A 113 11.55 0.48 -13.09
C VAL A 113 11.36 2.00 -13.07
N LEU A 114 11.47 2.65 -11.90
CA LEU A 114 11.42 4.12 -11.79
C LEU A 114 12.60 4.76 -12.52
N LEU A 115 13.81 4.24 -12.34
CA LEU A 115 15.01 4.74 -13.00
C LEU A 115 14.85 4.66 -14.52
N TRP A 116 14.47 3.49 -15.02
CA TRP A 116 14.22 3.25 -16.43
C TRP A 116 13.11 4.14 -17.01
N ALA A 117 11.99 4.30 -16.29
CA ALA A 117 10.87 5.14 -16.73
C ALA A 117 11.26 6.62 -16.81
N LEU A 118 11.97 7.15 -15.80
CA LEU A 118 12.45 8.53 -15.79
C LEU A 118 13.51 8.78 -16.88
N MET A 119 14.40 7.83 -17.12
CA MET A 119 15.38 7.90 -18.23
C MET A 119 14.69 7.91 -19.59
N SER A 120 13.62 7.12 -19.77
CA SER A 120 12.84 7.08 -21.02
C SER A 120 12.13 8.41 -21.28
N ILE A 121 11.52 9.00 -20.24
CA ILE A 121 10.86 10.32 -20.34
C ILE A 121 11.89 11.42 -20.64
N ARG A 122 13.05 11.41 -19.97
CA ARG A 122 14.14 12.37 -20.22
C ARG A 122 14.68 12.28 -21.65
N SER A 123 14.77 11.07 -22.20
CA SER A 123 15.27 10.83 -23.55
C SER A 123 14.27 11.18 -24.65
N GLY A 124 13.01 11.49 -24.29
CA GLY A 124 11.94 11.79 -25.24
C GLY A 124 11.51 10.59 -26.10
N ARG A 125 12.03 9.39 -25.84
CA ARG A 125 11.74 8.15 -26.56
C ARG A 125 11.05 7.17 -25.62
N LEU A 126 9.79 6.87 -25.90
CA LEU A 126 9.04 5.88 -25.13
C LEU A 126 9.17 4.50 -25.79
N PRO A 127 9.90 3.54 -25.19
CA PRO A 127 9.96 2.18 -25.71
C PRO A 127 8.57 1.54 -25.69
N GLY A 128 8.31 0.60 -26.59
CA GLY A 128 7.02 -0.14 -26.65
C GLY A 128 6.67 -0.85 -25.34
N ASP A 129 7.69 -1.18 -24.54
CA ASP A 129 7.56 -1.84 -23.23
C ASP A 129 7.18 -0.90 -22.09
N PHE A 130 7.17 0.42 -22.32
CA PHE A 130 6.83 1.43 -21.31
C PHE A 130 5.48 1.12 -20.66
N ARG A 131 4.50 0.65 -21.45
CA ARG A 131 3.19 0.22 -20.94
C ARG A 131 3.28 -0.90 -19.89
N TYR A 132 4.16 -1.87 -20.05
CA TYR A 132 4.29 -3.00 -19.13
C TYR A 132 5.00 -2.58 -17.85
N GLY A 133 6.09 -1.81 -17.97
CA GLY A 133 6.80 -1.26 -16.81
C GLY A 133 5.90 -0.40 -15.94
N MET A 134 5.05 0.43 -16.54
CA MET A 134 4.12 1.28 -15.79
C MET A 134 2.98 0.48 -15.12
N ARG A 135 2.50 -0.60 -15.74
CA ARG A 135 1.54 -1.52 -15.11
C ARG A 135 2.15 -2.24 -13.92
N PHE A 136 3.40 -2.68 -14.07
CA PHE A 136 4.14 -3.33 -13.00
C PHE A 136 4.39 -2.35 -11.84
N LEU A 137 4.79 -1.10 -12.13
CA LEU A 137 4.94 -0.05 -11.13
C LEU A 137 3.62 0.24 -10.39
N HIS A 138 2.48 0.26 -11.10
CA HIS A 138 1.17 0.41 -10.47
C HIS A 138 0.85 -0.76 -9.53
N MET A 139 1.21 -1.99 -9.88
CA MET A 139 1.05 -3.16 -9.02
C MET A 139 1.96 -3.11 -7.79
N LEU A 140 3.16 -2.56 -7.93
CA LEU A 140 4.13 -2.37 -6.84
C LEU A 140 3.77 -1.21 -5.90
N ALA A 141 3.04 -0.20 -6.38
CA ALA A 141 2.79 1.04 -5.64
C ALA A 141 2.23 0.83 -4.23
N PRO A 142 1.25 -0.07 -3.99
CA PRO A 142 0.74 -0.31 -2.64
C PRO A 142 1.77 -0.94 -1.69
N TRP A 143 2.75 -1.66 -2.24
CA TRP A 143 3.79 -2.39 -1.49
C TRP A 143 5.08 -1.57 -1.33
N SER A 144 5.19 -0.42 -1.98
CA SER A 144 6.38 0.43 -2.00
C SER A 144 6.80 0.93 -0.61
N ASN A 145 5.83 1.15 0.28
CA ASN A 145 6.06 1.75 1.60
C ASN A 145 6.55 0.76 2.68
N MET A 146 7.06 -0.41 2.29
CA MET A 146 7.47 -1.46 3.23
C MET A 146 8.85 -1.24 3.85
N ILE A 147 9.75 -0.47 3.21
CA ILE A 147 11.11 -0.26 3.74
C ILE A 147 11.15 0.58 5.02
N PRO A 148 10.38 1.67 5.18
CA PRO A 148 10.27 2.36 6.46
C PRO A 148 9.81 1.42 7.59
N VAL A 149 8.92 0.47 7.27
CA VAL A 149 8.43 -0.54 8.22
C VAL A 149 9.52 -1.55 8.58
N LEU A 150 10.32 -1.99 7.61
CA LEU A 150 11.51 -2.82 7.84
C LEU A 150 12.53 -2.10 8.74
N MET A 151 12.81 -0.82 8.47
CA MET A 151 13.74 -0.03 9.28
C MET A 151 13.24 0.14 10.72
N LEU A 152 11.95 0.42 10.91
CA LEU A 152 11.34 0.47 12.23
C LEU A 152 11.44 -0.90 12.93
N GLY A 153 11.20 -1.99 12.20
CA GLY A 153 11.35 -3.35 12.73
C GLY A 153 12.79 -3.67 13.16
N MET A 154 13.79 -3.25 12.38
CA MET A 154 15.20 -3.37 12.75
C MET A 154 15.53 -2.57 14.02
N LEU A 155 14.99 -1.36 14.16
CA LEU A 155 15.20 -0.52 15.34
C LEU A 155 14.58 -1.14 16.59
N VAL A 156 13.34 -1.65 16.50
CA VAL A 156 12.67 -2.34 17.60
C VAL A 156 13.43 -3.61 18.00
N ALA A 157 13.91 -4.39 17.03
CA ALA A 157 14.77 -5.54 17.29
C ALA A 157 16.06 -5.15 18.02
N MET A 158 16.69 -4.06 17.57
CA MET A 158 17.90 -3.52 18.20
C MET A 158 17.68 -3.18 19.68
N VAL A 159 16.59 -2.46 19.98
CA VAL A 159 16.25 -2.06 21.35
C VAL A 159 15.99 -3.28 22.24
N LYS A 160 15.28 -4.30 21.74
CA LYS A 160 15.01 -5.53 22.51
C LYS A 160 16.30 -6.30 22.85
N PHE A 161 17.26 -6.36 21.92
CA PHE A 161 18.52 -7.09 22.11
C PHE A 161 19.59 -6.32 22.90
N ALA A 162 19.46 -4.98 23.00
CA ALA A 162 20.42 -4.16 23.73
C ALA A 162 20.53 -4.53 25.22
N GLY A 163 19.49 -5.14 25.82
CA GLY A 163 19.51 -5.62 27.20
C GLY A 163 20.31 -6.91 27.43
N LEU A 164 20.69 -7.64 26.36
CA LEU A 164 21.32 -8.96 26.46
C LEU A 164 22.82 -8.96 26.14
N ALA A 165 23.32 -7.98 25.37
CA ALA A 165 24.73 -7.90 24.96
C ALA A 165 25.14 -6.49 24.53
N THR A 166 26.46 -6.26 24.39
CA THR A 166 27.00 -5.03 23.76
C THR A 166 26.68 -5.05 22.27
N LEU A 167 25.63 -4.33 21.92
CA LEU A 167 25.05 -4.27 20.59
C LEU A 167 25.38 -2.92 19.94
N ALA A 168 26.15 -2.93 18.85
CA ALA A 168 26.49 -1.72 18.12
C ALA A 168 25.71 -1.62 16.80
N PRO A 169 25.12 -0.44 16.47
CA PRO A 169 24.50 -0.22 15.16
C PRO A 169 25.56 -0.26 14.07
N GLY A 170 25.35 -1.14 13.09
CA GLY A 170 26.19 -1.25 11.91
C GLY A 170 25.83 -0.18 10.87
N PRO A 171 26.73 0.08 9.90
CA PRO A 171 26.48 1.05 8.84
C PRO A 171 25.27 0.71 7.97
N GLY A 172 24.88 -0.57 7.89
CA GLY A 172 23.67 -1.01 7.18
C GLY A 172 22.39 -0.41 7.77
N LEU A 173 22.29 -0.24 9.09
CA LEU A 173 21.10 0.34 9.74
C LEU A 173 20.87 1.79 9.28
N TRP A 174 21.94 2.60 9.24
CA TRP A 174 21.89 3.98 8.77
C TRP A 174 21.57 4.06 7.27
N ALA A 175 22.12 3.13 6.47
CA ALA A 175 21.79 3.03 5.06
C ALA A 175 20.31 2.65 4.84
N PHE A 176 19.73 1.74 5.63
CA PHE A 176 18.29 1.45 5.61
C PHE A 176 17.44 2.66 6.03
N ALA A 177 17.87 3.45 7.02
CA ALA A 177 17.19 4.68 7.42
C ALA A 177 17.19 5.73 6.30
N LEU A 178 18.34 5.97 5.67
CA LEU A 178 18.45 6.89 4.54
C LEU A 178 17.65 6.38 3.33
N LEU A 179 17.69 5.08 3.05
CA LEU A 179 16.89 4.45 2.00
C LEU A 179 15.38 4.62 2.28
N ALA A 180 14.92 4.41 3.51
CA ALA A 180 13.53 4.61 3.90
C ALA A 180 13.08 6.06 3.64
N PHE A 181 13.94 7.04 3.97
CA PHE A 181 13.68 8.44 3.69
C PHE A 181 13.58 8.73 2.18
N LEU A 182 14.53 8.24 1.38
CA LEU A 182 14.52 8.41 -0.06
C LEU A 182 13.32 7.73 -0.73
N LEU A 183 12.99 6.50 -0.33
CA LEU A 183 11.81 5.79 -0.85
C LEU A 183 10.50 6.50 -0.46
N THR A 184 10.43 7.07 0.75
CA THR A 184 9.28 7.91 1.17
C THR A 184 9.12 9.11 0.23
N GLY A 185 10.22 9.77 -0.16
CA GLY A 185 10.17 10.85 -1.14
C GLY A 185 9.77 10.37 -2.53
N LEU A 186 10.34 9.25 -2.99
CA LEU A 186 10.05 8.62 -4.29
C LEU A 186 8.63 8.05 -4.40
N SER A 187 7.97 7.74 -3.27
CA SER A 187 6.56 7.30 -3.24
C SER A 187 5.61 8.35 -3.85
N ARG A 188 6.04 9.61 -3.93
CA ARG A 188 5.31 10.69 -4.62
C ARG A 188 5.29 10.50 -6.14
N VAL A 189 6.24 9.77 -6.71
CA VAL A 189 6.33 9.47 -8.15
C VAL A 189 5.53 8.21 -8.47
N THR A 190 4.22 8.38 -8.59
CA THR A 190 3.31 7.29 -8.97
C THR A 190 3.34 7.04 -10.48
N ALA A 191 2.84 5.86 -10.90
CA ALA A 191 2.70 5.53 -12.32
C ALA A 191 1.90 6.60 -13.09
N GLU A 192 0.83 7.12 -12.50
CA GLU A 192 0.05 8.22 -13.08
C GLU A 192 0.83 9.51 -13.25
N ARG A 193 1.70 9.86 -12.29
CA ARG A 193 2.51 11.08 -12.38
C ARG A 193 3.52 10.98 -13.53
N LEU A 194 4.16 9.83 -13.69
CA LEU A 194 5.07 9.57 -14.81
C LEU A 194 4.35 9.64 -16.16
N TRP A 195 3.12 9.11 -16.26
CA TRP A 195 2.30 9.29 -17.45
C TRP A 195 1.91 10.75 -17.70
N ARG A 196 1.68 11.55 -16.65
CA ARG A 196 1.47 13.00 -16.80
C ARG A 196 2.72 13.72 -17.29
N TYR A 197 3.92 13.37 -16.82
CA TYR A 197 5.15 13.91 -17.38
C TYR A 197 5.30 13.55 -18.87
N ALA A 198 4.89 12.34 -19.26
CA ALA A 198 4.85 11.95 -20.67
C ALA A 198 3.78 12.71 -21.47
N GLU A 199 2.60 12.99 -20.89
CA GLU A 199 1.56 13.84 -21.51
C GLU A 199 2.07 15.25 -21.75
N ASP A 200 2.71 15.84 -20.74
CA ASP A 200 3.21 17.21 -20.77
C ASP A 200 4.38 17.35 -21.75
N ALA A 201 5.16 16.28 -21.95
CA ALA A 201 6.20 16.19 -22.97
C ALA A 201 5.66 15.91 -24.39
N GLY A 202 4.34 15.73 -24.57
CA GLY A 202 3.71 15.52 -25.87
C GLY A 202 3.97 14.15 -26.52
N VAL A 203 4.53 13.19 -25.77
CA VAL A 203 4.90 11.87 -26.29
C VAL A 203 3.77 10.83 -26.19
N VAL A 204 2.65 11.15 -25.54
CA VAL A 204 1.49 10.25 -25.37
C VAL A 204 0.17 10.97 -25.60
N LEU A 205 -0.87 10.20 -25.96
CA LEU A 205 -2.24 10.69 -26.15
C LEU A 205 -2.75 11.46 -24.93
N VAL A 206 -3.32 12.65 -25.07
CA VAL A 206 -3.86 13.43 -23.95
C VAL A 206 -5.27 12.95 -23.56
N SER A 207 -5.59 12.94 -22.26
CA SER A 207 -6.93 12.53 -21.77
C SER A 207 -7.99 13.58 -22.11
N ARG A 208 -8.67 13.40 -23.25
CA ARG A 208 -9.78 14.26 -23.71
C ARG A 208 -10.98 13.40 -24.09
N PRO A 209 -11.76 12.93 -23.11
CA PRO A 209 -12.99 12.19 -23.39
C PRO A 209 -14.01 13.11 -24.07
N ASP A 210 -14.90 12.50 -24.83
CA ASP A 210 -16.03 13.19 -25.43
C ASP A 210 -17.13 13.26 -24.38
N LEU A 211 -17.37 14.46 -23.85
CA LEU A 211 -18.36 14.70 -22.82
C LEU A 211 -19.76 14.99 -23.41
N SER A 212 -19.91 14.91 -24.74
CA SER A 212 -21.21 15.01 -25.40
C SER A 212 -22.07 13.76 -25.15
N ASP A 213 -23.39 13.93 -25.35
CA ASP A 213 -24.49 13.06 -24.89
C ASP A 213 -24.18 11.58 -24.62
N SER A 214 -24.52 11.16 -23.39
CA SER A 214 -24.73 9.76 -22.95
C SER A 214 -23.56 8.76 -23.04
N ARG A 215 -22.37 9.15 -23.50
CA ARG A 215 -21.22 8.24 -23.55
C ARG A 215 -20.70 7.95 -22.15
N LEU A 216 -20.57 6.67 -21.81
CA LEU A 216 -19.96 6.23 -20.56
C LEU A 216 -18.48 6.55 -20.59
N VAL A 217 -17.95 7.21 -19.55
CA VAL A 217 -16.53 7.53 -19.44
C VAL A 217 -15.94 6.74 -18.28
N ALA A 218 -14.78 6.13 -18.48
CA ALA A 218 -14.05 5.46 -17.41
C ALA A 218 -12.57 5.82 -17.43
N SER A 219 -11.96 5.82 -16.25
CA SER A 219 -10.53 6.03 -16.07
C SER A 219 -9.82 4.68 -15.91
N CYS A 220 -8.70 4.51 -16.61
CA CYS A 220 -7.82 3.38 -16.39
C CYS A 220 -7.22 3.42 -14.97
N GLY A 221 -7.37 2.34 -14.20
CA GLY A 221 -6.76 2.23 -12.87
C GLY A 221 -5.23 2.26 -12.90
N ALA A 222 -4.59 1.73 -13.95
CA ALA A 222 -3.13 1.60 -14.03
C ALA A 222 -2.40 2.89 -14.46
N CYS A 223 -2.96 3.64 -15.43
CA CYS A 223 -2.29 4.81 -16.01
C CYS A 223 -3.04 6.13 -15.81
N GLY A 224 -4.26 6.10 -15.26
CA GLY A 224 -5.09 7.29 -15.06
C GLY A 224 -5.73 7.87 -16.33
N PHE A 225 -5.49 7.29 -17.51
CA PHE A 225 -6.05 7.75 -18.77
C PHE A 225 -7.57 7.65 -18.77
N VAL A 226 -8.25 8.73 -19.15
CA VAL A 226 -9.71 8.82 -19.20
C VAL A 226 -10.16 8.66 -20.64
N GLN A 227 -11.01 7.66 -20.91
CA GLN A 227 -11.53 7.39 -22.24
C GLN A 227 -13.02 7.05 -22.23
N ASN A 228 -13.66 7.22 -23.39
CA ASN A 228 -15.04 6.82 -23.59
C ASN A 228 -15.12 5.29 -23.74
N LEU A 229 -16.15 4.69 -23.16
CA LEU A 229 -16.51 3.30 -23.36
C LEU A 229 -17.59 3.22 -24.43
N LEU A 230 -17.54 2.15 -25.23
CA LEU A 230 -18.65 1.84 -26.13
C LEU A 230 -19.86 1.40 -25.30
N PRO A 231 -21.10 1.73 -25.73
CA PRO A 231 -22.32 1.47 -24.95
C PRO A 231 -22.60 0.00 -24.62
N ASP A 232 -21.94 -0.95 -25.29
CA ASP A 232 -22.21 -2.38 -25.25
C ASP A 232 -20.99 -3.22 -24.78
N GLN A 233 -19.96 -2.58 -24.20
CA GLN A 233 -18.79 -3.26 -23.67
C GLN A 233 -18.55 -2.92 -22.19
N ASP A 234 -18.72 -3.91 -21.31
CA ASP A 234 -18.39 -3.83 -19.88
C ASP A 234 -16.87 -3.74 -19.62
N ALA A 235 -16.05 -4.08 -20.62
CA ALA A 235 -14.61 -4.04 -20.56
C ALA A 235 -14.02 -3.52 -21.88
N CYS A 236 -13.11 -2.55 -21.80
CA CYS A 236 -12.35 -2.09 -22.96
C CYS A 236 -10.86 -2.02 -22.65
N ALA A 237 -10.01 -2.21 -23.65
CA ALA A 237 -8.58 -2.02 -23.48
C ALA A 237 -8.26 -0.52 -23.41
N CYS A 238 -7.38 -0.13 -22.49
CA CYS A 238 -6.90 1.24 -22.42
C CYS A 238 -6.12 1.61 -23.69
N SER A 239 -6.46 2.73 -24.35
CA SER A 239 -5.75 3.19 -25.55
C SER A 239 -4.30 3.58 -25.28
N ARG A 240 -3.96 3.89 -24.03
CA ARG A 240 -2.59 4.25 -23.60
C ARG A 240 -1.78 3.03 -23.16
N CYS A 241 -2.24 2.28 -22.16
CA CYS A 241 -1.46 1.21 -21.55
C CYS A 241 -1.96 -0.22 -21.87
N ARG A 242 -3.05 -0.35 -22.64
CA ARG A 242 -3.76 -1.60 -22.94
C ARG A 242 -4.19 -2.43 -21.72
N ALA A 243 -4.16 -1.86 -20.51
CA ALA A 243 -4.77 -2.50 -19.35
C ALA A 243 -6.30 -2.57 -19.53
N PRO A 244 -6.95 -3.63 -19.03
CA PRO A 244 -8.39 -3.71 -19.05
C PRO A 244 -8.98 -2.57 -18.19
N ILE A 245 -9.87 -1.79 -18.79
CA ILE A 245 -10.66 -0.77 -18.12
C ILE A 245 -12.05 -1.35 -17.94
N HIS A 246 -12.52 -1.28 -16.70
CA HIS A 246 -13.89 -1.59 -16.35
C HIS A 246 -14.51 -0.34 -15.74
N THR A 247 -15.83 -0.18 -15.91
CA THR A 247 -16.58 0.85 -15.17
C THR A 247 -16.46 0.58 -13.67
N ARG A 248 -16.62 -0.67 -13.23
CA ARG A 248 -16.44 -1.13 -11.84
C ARG A 248 -15.64 -2.42 -11.79
N LYS A 249 -14.95 -2.67 -10.66
CA LYS A 249 -14.21 -3.92 -10.47
C LYS A 249 -15.19 -5.11 -10.52
N PRO A 250 -14.95 -6.12 -11.38
CA PRO A 250 -15.84 -7.26 -11.50
C PRO A 250 -15.79 -8.11 -10.22
N ASN A 251 -16.97 -8.58 -9.77
CA ASN A 251 -17.12 -9.47 -8.62
C ASN A 251 -16.44 -8.96 -7.34
N GLU A 252 -16.43 -7.64 -7.11
CA GLU A 252 -15.73 -7.05 -5.95
C GLU A 252 -16.22 -7.63 -4.61
N THR A 253 -17.52 -7.84 -4.46
CA THR A 253 -18.10 -8.29 -3.19
C THR A 253 -17.69 -9.71 -2.86
N SER A 254 -17.77 -10.63 -3.83
CA SER A 254 -17.37 -12.03 -3.59
C SER A 254 -15.87 -12.15 -3.36
N ARG A 255 -15.05 -11.40 -4.10
CA ARG A 255 -13.58 -11.38 -3.92
C ARG A 255 -13.18 -10.85 -2.54
N VAL A 256 -13.75 -9.72 -2.13
CA VAL A 256 -13.44 -9.10 -0.83
C VAL A 256 -13.91 -10.00 0.31
N TRP A 257 -15.13 -10.57 0.23
CA TRP A 257 -15.61 -11.51 1.25
C TRP A 257 -14.77 -12.79 1.32
N ALA A 258 -14.39 -13.39 0.19
CA ALA A 258 -13.56 -14.59 0.17
C ALA A 258 -12.20 -14.33 0.86
N LEU A 259 -11.56 -13.19 0.54
CA LEU A 259 -10.28 -12.80 1.16
C LEU A 259 -10.44 -12.47 2.65
N LEU A 260 -11.54 -11.81 3.05
CA LEU A 260 -11.80 -11.51 4.47
C LEU A 260 -12.07 -12.76 5.29
N ILE A 261 -12.85 -13.72 4.78
CA ILE A 261 -13.13 -14.98 5.46
C ILE A 261 -11.83 -15.78 5.59
N ALA A 262 -11.05 -15.91 4.51
CA ALA A 262 -9.76 -16.60 4.56
C ALA A 262 -8.81 -15.95 5.58
N ALA A 263 -8.69 -14.62 5.57
CA ALA A 263 -7.87 -13.89 6.54
C ALA A 263 -8.36 -14.09 7.98
N SER A 264 -9.67 -14.12 8.21
CA SER A 264 -10.26 -14.33 9.54
C SER A 264 -9.98 -15.74 10.08
N ILE A 265 -10.04 -16.75 9.22
CA ILE A 265 -9.71 -18.15 9.59
C ILE A 265 -8.24 -18.26 9.97
N ILE A 266 -7.33 -17.68 9.16
CA ILE A 266 -5.87 -17.76 9.39
C ILE A 266 -5.44 -16.87 10.57
N TYR A 267 -6.23 -15.86 10.95
CA TYR A 267 -5.96 -15.05 12.12
C TYR A 267 -6.01 -15.84 13.43
N ILE A 268 -6.83 -16.91 13.50
CA ILE A 268 -6.91 -17.78 14.68
C ILE A 268 -5.56 -18.49 14.95
N PRO A 269 -5.00 -19.30 14.01
CA PRO A 269 -3.69 -19.93 14.23
C PRO A 269 -2.56 -18.90 14.36
N ALA A 270 -2.65 -17.73 13.73
CA ALA A 270 -1.64 -16.67 13.88
C ALA A 270 -1.49 -16.17 15.34
N ASN A 271 -2.56 -16.18 16.13
CA ASN A 271 -2.52 -15.73 17.53
C ASN A 271 -2.35 -16.88 18.54
N ILE A 272 -2.73 -18.10 18.17
CA ILE A 272 -2.64 -19.28 19.05
C ILE A 272 -1.28 -19.97 18.93
N LEU A 273 -0.71 -20.03 17.72
CA LEU A 273 0.56 -20.71 17.50
C LEU A 273 1.74 -19.90 18.03
N PRO A 274 2.82 -20.57 18.47
CA PRO A 274 4.03 -19.89 18.88
C PRO A 274 4.62 -19.12 17.71
N VAL A 275 4.98 -17.87 17.98
CA VAL A 275 5.65 -16.97 17.04
C VAL A 275 7.16 -17.08 17.17
N MET A 276 7.65 -17.49 18.33
CA MET A 276 9.07 -17.62 18.60
C MET A 276 9.30 -18.82 19.51
N HIS A 277 10.24 -19.69 19.11
CA HIS A 277 10.80 -20.74 19.95
C HIS A 277 12.20 -20.31 20.37
N VAL A 278 12.44 -20.28 21.68
CA VAL A 278 13.76 -20.02 22.24
C VAL A 278 14.29 -21.36 22.75
N ARG A 279 15.29 -21.90 22.05
CA ARG A 279 16.01 -23.08 22.50
C ARG A 279 17.20 -22.65 23.33
N THR A 280 17.22 -23.01 24.61
CA THR A 280 18.36 -22.79 25.51
C THR A 280 18.86 -24.12 26.06
N ALA A 281 20.11 -24.15 26.55
CA ALA A 281 20.66 -25.34 27.21
C ALA A 281 19.85 -25.78 28.45
N ALA A 282 18.99 -24.92 29.02
CA ALA A 282 18.17 -25.17 30.19
C ALA A 282 16.70 -25.54 29.88
N GLY A 283 16.27 -25.50 28.61
CA GLY A 283 14.91 -25.84 28.18
C GLY A 283 14.44 -25.13 26.90
N ASP A 284 13.37 -25.67 26.30
CA ASP A 284 12.68 -25.09 25.13
C ASP A 284 11.49 -24.24 25.60
N GLY A 285 11.55 -22.92 25.35
CA GLY A 285 10.45 -21.98 25.60
C GLY A 285 9.74 -21.62 24.29
N ALA A 286 8.41 -21.65 24.28
CA ALA A 286 7.60 -21.25 23.13
C ALA A 286 6.68 -20.10 23.51
N HIS A 287 6.80 -18.96 22.83
CA HIS A 287 6.01 -17.76 23.12
C HIS A 287 5.07 -17.45 21.96
N THR A 288 3.77 -17.34 22.26
CA THR A 288 2.78 -16.73 21.35
C THR A 288 2.98 -15.22 21.32
N ILE A 289 2.32 -14.51 20.39
CA ILE A 289 2.34 -13.03 20.35
C ILE A 289 1.90 -12.45 21.70
N LEU A 290 0.76 -12.92 22.21
CA LEU A 290 0.22 -12.46 23.48
C LEU A 290 1.10 -12.89 24.66
N GLY A 291 1.68 -14.09 24.61
CA GLY A 291 2.64 -14.56 25.59
C GLY A 291 3.87 -13.66 25.68
N GLY A 292 4.43 -13.26 24.53
CA GLY A 292 5.56 -12.33 24.47
C GLY A 292 5.21 -10.93 24.98
N VAL A 293 4.00 -10.44 24.71
CA VAL A 293 3.51 -9.16 25.26
C VAL A 293 3.40 -9.22 26.79
N LEU A 294 2.82 -10.29 27.35
CA LEU A 294 2.67 -10.46 28.79
C LEU A 294 4.02 -10.56 29.49
N GLU A 295 4.98 -11.28 28.91
CA GLU A 295 6.33 -11.39 29.46
C GLU A 295 7.06 -10.04 29.46
N LEU A 296 7.01 -9.28 28.37
CA LEU A 296 7.57 -7.92 28.31
C LEU A 296 6.93 -6.98 29.35
N TRP A 297 5.64 -7.17 29.62
CA TRP A 297 4.92 -6.43 30.65
C TRP A 297 5.43 -6.76 32.05
N TYR A 298 5.61 -8.04 32.37
CA TYR A 298 6.14 -8.47 33.67
C TYR A 298 7.61 -8.10 33.88
N LEU A 299 8.42 -8.10 32.81
CA LEU A 299 9.81 -7.66 32.83
C LEU A 299 9.98 -6.13 32.98
N GLY A 300 8.87 -5.38 33.11
CA GLY A 300 8.88 -3.93 33.34
C GLY A 300 9.03 -3.08 32.07
N SER A 301 9.08 -3.70 30.88
CA SER A 301 9.18 -3.02 29.59
C SER A 301 7.80 -2.73 28.97
N TRP A 302 6.96 -2.00 29.71
CA TRP A 302 5.57 -1.70 29.35
C TRP A 302 5.45 -0.98 28.00
N ASP A 303 6.40 -0.11 27.65
CA ASP A 303 6.46 0.58 26.36
C ASP A 303 6.54 -0.38 25.17
N LEU A 304 7.45 -1.36 25.23
CA LEU A 304 7.64 -2.35 24.17
C LEU A 304 6.45 -3.31 24.06
N ALA A 305 5.90 -3.73 25.22
CA ALA A 305 4.71 -4.57 25.27
C ALA A 305 3.51 -3.91 24.57
N LEU A 306 3.29 -2.61 24.81
CA LEU A 306 2.20 -1.85 24.18
C LEU A 306 2.39 -1.73 22.66
N ILE A 307 3.61 -1.42 22.20
CA ILE A 307 3.91 -1.31 20.76
C ILE A 307 3.62 -2.62 20.04
N VAL A 308 4.12 -3.75 20.56
CA VAL A 308 3.91 -5.08 19.96
C VAL A 308 2.43 -5.47 20.00
N PHE A 309 1.73 -5.24 21.12
CA PHE A 309 0.30 -5.54 21.22
C PHE A 309 -0.54 -4.76 20.18
N VAL A 310 -0.29 -3.46 20.05
CA VAL A 310 -1.02 -2.61 19.10
C VAL A 310 -0.71 -3.02 17.66
N ALA A 311 0.56 -3.26 17.33
CA ALA A 311 0.98 -3.65 15.99
C ALA A 311 0.45 -5.04 15.58
N SER A 312 0.49 -6.02 16.48
CA SER A 312 0.15 -7.42 16.16
C SER A 312 -1.31 -7.78 16.34
N VAL A 313 -2.01 -7.16 17.28
CA VAL A 313 -3.40 -7.53 17.58
C VAL A 313 -4.36 -6.44 17.10
N VAL A 314 -4.18 -5.22 17.61
CA VAL A 314 -5.14 -4.12 17.37
C VAL A 314 -5.17 -3.71 15.91
N VAL A 315 -4.02 -3.57 15.25
CA VAL A 315 -3.92 -3.14 13.85
C VAL A 315 -4.60 -4.12 12.89
N PRO A 316 -4.30 -5.45 12.89
CA PRO A 316 -4.99 -6.41 12.04
C PRO A 316 -6.49 -6.53 12.35
N MET A 317 -6.88 -6.53 13.63
CA MET A 317 -8.31 -6.55 14.00
C MET A 317 -9.04 -5.32 13.48
N THR A 318 -8.45 -4.13 13.63
CA THR A 318 -9.03 -2.88 13.12
C THR A 318 -9.20 -2.94 11.61
N LYS A 319 -8.23 -3.49 10.88
CA LYS A 319 -8.28 -3.65 9.41
C LYS A 319 -9.39 -4.62 8.99
N LEU A 320 -9.49 -5.79 9.64
CA LEU A 320 -10.54 -6.77 9.39
C LEU A 320 -11.93 -6.19 9.68
N LEU A 321 -12.10 -5.55 10.84
CA LEU A 321 -13.36 -4.92 11.25
C LEU A 321 -13.74 -3.78 10.29
N ALA A 322 -12.80 -2.90 9.93
CA ALA A 322 -13.06 -1.78 9.04
C ALA A 322 -13.50 -2.25 7.64
N LEU A 323 -12.81 -3.24 7.05
CA LEU A 323 -13.20 -3.83 5.77
C LEU A 323 -14.55 -4.55 5.86
N MET A 324 -14.79 -5.29 6.94
CA MET A 324 -16.07 -5.96 7.19
C MET A 324 -17.22 -4.95 7.31
N VAL A 325 -17.03 -3.84 8.05
CA VAL A 325 -18.00 -2.74 8.15
C VAL A 325 -18.24 -2.09 6.79
N LEU A 326 -17.19 -1.84 6.00
CA LEU A 326 -17.30 -1.30 4.65
C LEU A 326 -18.10 -2.22 3.71
N MET A 327 -18.03 -3.55 3.92
CA MET A 327 -18.77 -4.58 3.18
C MET A 327 -20.22 -4.78 3.66
N LEU A 328 -20.46 -4.86 4.97
CA LEU A 328 -21.77 -5.16 5.56
C LEU A 328 -22.76 -4.00 5.43
N ASN A 329 -22.29 -2.76 5.54
CA ASN A 329 -23.16 -1.60 5.69
C ASN A 329 -23.67 -1.02 4.36
N ARG A 330 -24.59 -1.76 3.72
CA ARG A 330 -25.27 -1.36 2.46
C ARG A 330 -26.27 -0.20 2.62
N ARG A 331 -26.62 0.18 3.86
CA ARG A 331 -27.69 1.15 4.20
C ARG A 331 -27.22 2.57 4.55
N TRP A 332 -25.92 2.82 4.65
CA TRP A 332 -25.36 4.13 5.05
C TRP A 332 -25.53 5.16 3.93
N ARG A 333 -26.48 6.10 4.08
CA ARG A 333 -26.93 7.04 3.04
C ARG A 333 -26.65 8.49 3.44
N GLY A 334 -25.88 9.22 2.63
CA GLY A 334 -25.66 10.66 2.77
C GLY A 334 -24.25 11.10 2.33
N PRO A 335 -24.08 12.34 1.82
CA PRO A 335 -22.78 12.83 1.32
C PRO A 335 -21.71 12.90 2.41
N ARG A 336 -22.07 13.29 3.64
CA ARG A 336 -21.15 13.29 4.80
C ARG A 336 -20.68 11.88 5.15
N ILE A 337 -21.61 10.92 5.13
CA ILE A 337 -21.33 9.53 5.47
C ILE A 337 -20.43 8.86 4.42
N GLN A 338 -20.62 9.15 3.13
CA GLN A 338 -19.72 8.61 2.09
C GLN A 338 -18.31 9.22 2.18
N ARG A 339 -18.17 10.50 2.58
CA ARG A 339 -16.85 11.07 2.90
C ARG A 339 -16.19 10.34 4.07
N GLN A 340 -16.94 10.01 5.12
CA GLN A 340 -16.42 9.19 6.23
C GLN A 340 -16.00 7.78 5.77
N ARG A 341 -16.74 7.15 4.85
CA ARG A 341 -16.34 5.85 4.28
C ARG A 341 -15.07 5.95 3.44
N THR A 342 -14.91 7.01 2.64
CA THR A 342 -13.67 7.27 1.91
C THR A 342 -12.51 7.47 2.87
N ARG A 343 -12.68 8.23 3.96
CA ARG A 343 -11.65 8.39 5.01
C ARG A 343 -11.32 7.09 5.75
N LEU A 344 -12.32 6.27 6.05
CA LEU A 344 -12.10 4.97 6.68
C LEU A 344 -11.29 4.06 5.74
N TYR A 345 -11.59 4.08 4.44
CA TYR A 345 -10.81 3.35 3.45
C TYR A 345 -9.38 3.89 3.33
N GLU A 346 -9.18 5.20 3.30
CA GLU A 346 -7.84 5.83 3.33
C GLU A 346 -7.07 5.42 4.59
N LEU A 347 -7.74 5.36 5.76
CA LEU A 347 -7.14 4.89 7.00
C LEU A 347 -6.75 3.40 6.91
N VAL A 348 -7.60 2.55 6.32
CA VAL A 348 -7.31 1.13 6.09
C VAL A 348 -6.11 0.94 5.16
N GLU A 349 -6.02 1.74 4.10
CA GLU A 349 -4.88 1.71 3.17
C GLU A 349 -3.59 2.18 3.84
N PHE A 350 -3.67 3.24 4.65
CA PHE A 350 -2.54 3.73 5.45
C PHE A 350 -2.07 2.68 6.46
N ILE A 351 -2.97 2.17 7.32
CA ILE A 351 -2.66 1.12 8.32
C ILE A 351 -2.13 -0.15 7.65
N GLY A 352 -2.68 -0.51 6.48
CA GLY A 352 -2.30 -1.72 5.74
C GLY A 352 -0.82 -1.80 5.39
N GLN A 353 -0.16 -0.66 5.19
CA GLN A 353 1.27 -0.59 4.89
C GLN A 353 2.15 -0.96 6.10
N TRP A 354 1.71 -0.64 7.32
CA TRP A 354 2.47 -0.86 8.57
C TRP A 354 2.32 -2.28 9.12
N SER A 355 1.29 -3.01 8.66
CA SER A 355 0.88 -4.29 9.24
C SER A 355 1.93 -5.41 9.11
N MET A 356 3.01 -5.21 8.34
CA MET A 356 4.10 -6.18 8.19
C MET A 356 5.25 -6.01 9.20
N LEU A 357 5.18 -4.98 10.07
CA LEU A 357 6.22 -4.68 11.06
C LEU A 357 6.65 -5.91 11.86
N ASP A 358 5.68 -6.65 12.40
CA ASP A 358 5.97 -7.73 13.34
C ASP A 358 6.71 -8.90 12.70
N VAL A 359 6.43 -9.20 11.42
CA VAL A 359 7.17 -10.24 10.70
C VAL A 359 8.63 -9.80 10.52
N PHE A 360 8.86 -8.54 10.13
CA PHE A 360 10.22 -8.03 9.98
C PHE A 360 10.98 -8.03 11.30
N VAL A 361 10.31 -7.67 12.40
CA VAL A 361 10.90 -7.76 13.75
C VAL A 361 11.34 -9.18 14.04
N VAL A 362 10.47 -10.19 13.84
CA VAL A 362 10.80 -11.60 14.11
C VAL A 362 12.01 -12.08 13.29
N VAL A 363 12.07 -11.74 11.99
CA VAL A 363 13.18 -12.16 11.12
C VAL A 363 14.50 -11.47 11.46
N VAL A 364 14.47 -10.19 11.84
CA VAL A 364 15.68 -9.49 12.28
C VAL A 364 16.13 -10.04 13.64
N MET A 365 15.19 -10.31 14.55
CA MET A 365 15.49 -10.90 15.85
C MET A 365 16.08 -12.31 15.73
N SER A 366 15.53 -13.18 14.90
CA SER A 366 16.07 -14.53 14.70
C SER A 366 17.51 -14.50 14.19
N ALA A 367 17.84 -13.53 13.34
CA ALA A 367 19.19 -13.34 12.82
C ALA A 367 20.20 -12.84 13.85
N MET A 368 19.76 -11.95 14.74
CA MET A 368 20.60 -11.41 15.82
C MET A 368 20.80 -12.42 16.96
N ALA A 369 19.90 -13.38 17.11
CA ALA A 369 19.79 -14.26 18.26
C ALA A 369 20.09 -15.73 17.94
N ASN A 370 20.82 -15.96 16.85
CA ASN A 370 21.30 -17.28 16.50
C ASN A 370 22.77 -17.41 16.87
N PHE A 371 23.02 -17.86 18.09
CA PHE A 371 24.35 -18.25 18.55
C PHE A 371 24.41 -19.77 18.59
N PRO A 372 25.15 -20.41 17.66
CA PRO A 372 25.35 -21.85 17.69
C PRO A 372 25.89 -22.28 19.08
N GLY A 373 25.12 -23.10 19.81
CA GLY A 373 25.54 -23.68 21.09
C GLY A 373 25.14 -22.94 22.38
N ILE A 374 24.52 -21.75 22.33
CA ILE A 374 24.13 -20.99 23.55
C ILE A 374 22.62 -20.74 23.61
N SER A 375 22.09 -20.03 22.61
CA SER A 375 20.66 -19.73 22.50
C SER A 375 20.32 -19.58 21.02
N GLN A 376 19.28 -20.27 20.58
CA GLN A 376 18.74 -20.15 19.23
C GLN A 376 17.29 -19.68 19.31
N VAL A 377 17.04 -18.51 18.75
CA VAL A 377 15.70 -17.98 18.57
C VAL A 377 15.21 -18.32 17.18
N ILE A 378 14.26 -19.24 17.11
CA ILE A 378 13.70 -19.77 15.88
C ILE A 378 12.30 -19.21 15.70
N ALA A 379 11.99 -18.74 14.49
CA ALA A 379 10.67 -18.21 14.19
C ALA A 379 9.63 -19.35 14.19
N GLY A 380 8.51 -19.18 14.89
CA GLY A 380 7.46 -20.20 14.94
C GLY A 380 6.47 -20.13 13.78
N PRO A 381 5.63 -21.16 13.58
CA PRO A 381 4.61 -21.19 12.53
C PRO A 381 3.56 -20.08 12.66
N GLY A 382 3.38 -19.52 13.86
CA GLY A 382 2.50 -18.36 14.09
C GLY A 382 2.93 -17.14 13.28
N ALA A 383 4.24 -16.90 13.10
CA ALA A 383 4.75 -15.76 12.34
C ALA A 383 4.40 -15.87 10.84
N ALA A 384 4.47 -17.09 10.29
CA ALA A 384 4.10 -17.34 8.89
C ALA A 384 2.58 -17.14 8.68
N SER A 385 1.77 -17.65 9.60
CA SER A 385 0.32 -17.46 9.59
C SER A 385 -0.05 -15.97 9.71
N PHE A 386 0.62 -15.24 10.60
CA PHE A 386 0.45 -13.79 10.76
C PHE A 386 0.76 -13.04 9.45
N GLY A 387 1.92 -13.31 8.83
CA GLY A 387 2.28 -12.73 7.54
C GLY A 387 1.24 -12.97 6.45
N LEU A 388 0.67 -14.18 6.40
CA LEU A 388 -0.39 -14.52 5.44
C LEU A 388 -1.67 -13.70 5.68
N VAL A 389 -2.07 -13.46 6.94
CA VAL A 389 -3.21 -12.56 7.26
C VAL A 389 -2.93 -11.15 6.73
N VAL A 390 -1.72 -10.64 6.92
CA VAL A 390 -1.33 -9.29 6.44
C VAL A 390 -1.47 -9.20 4.92
N ILE A 391 -0.96 -10.20 4.19
CA ILE A 391 -1.07 -10.26 2.73
C ILE A 391 -2.54 -10.34 2.29
N LEU A 392 -3.33 -11.26 2.86
CA LEU A 392 -4.73 -11.45 2.50
C LEU A 392 -5.58 -10.21 2.77
N THR A 393 -5.38 -9.55 3.92
CA THR A 393 -6.09 -8.29 4.24
C THR A 393 -5.66 -7.14 3.33
N MET A 394 -4.41 -7.13 2.86
CA MET A 394 -3.95 -6.15 1.87
C MET A 394 -4.60 -6.39 0.51
N LEU A 395 -4.63 -7.65 0.05
CA LEU A 395 -5.33 -8.03 -1.19
C LEU A 395 -6.84 -7.75 -1.12
N ALA A 396 -7.46 -7.92 0.05
CA ALA A 396 -8.86 -7.57 0.29
C ALA A 396 -9.09 -6.05 0.11
N ALA A 397 -8.23 -5.22 0.72
CA ALA A 397 -8.29 -3.76 0.58
C ALA A 397 -8.07 -3.30 -0.87
N MET A 398 -7.16 -3.94 -1.60
CA MET A 398 -6.94 -3.66 -3.03
C MET A 398 -8.10 -4.12 -3.92
N SER A 399 -8.84 -5.14 -3.50
CA SER A 399 -9.99 -5.66 -4.26
C SER A 399 -11.26 -4.82 -4.09
N TYR A 400 -11.38 -4.09 -2.97
CA TYR A 400 -12.50 -3.18 -2.70
C TYR A 400 -12.54 -1.99 -3.69
N ASP A 401 -13.71 -1.64 -4.23
CA ASP A 401 -13.93 -0.41 -5.00
C ASP A 401 -14.73 0.64 -4.19
N PRO A 402 -14.10 1.72 -3.71
CA PRO A 402 -14.82 2.78 -2.99
C PRO A 402 -15.89 3.50 -3.83
N ARG A 403 -15.82 3.41 -5.17
CA ARG A 403 -16.73 4.10 -6.10
C ARG A 403 -18.17 3.62 -5.98
N HIS A 404 -18.39 2.36 -5.61
CA HIS A 404 -19.73 1.77 -5.47
C HIS A 404 -20.60 2.57 -4.47
N GLY A 405 -20.00 3.14 -3.41
CA GLY A 405 -20.72 3.96 -2.44
C GLY A 405 -21.31 5.25 -3.03
N TRP A 406 -20.67 5.79 -4.06
CA TRP A 406 -21.01 7.08 -4.67
C TRP A 406 -22.05 6.97 -5.79
N ASP A 407 -22.10 5.87 -6.53
CA ASP A 407 -23.07 5.70 -7.63
C ASP A 407 -24.52 5.67 -7.18
N ARG A 408 -24.78 4.97 -6.07
CA ARG A 408 -26.12 4.88 -5.48
C ARG A 408 -26.68 6.25 -5.07
N GLN A 409 -25.82 7.24 -4.83
CA GLN A 409 -26.27 8.61 -4.59
C GLN A 409 -26.72 9.30 -5.87
N THR A 410 -25.94 9.17 -6.93
CA THR A 410 -26.21 9.81 -8.23
C THR A 410 -27.54 9.31 -8.81
N GLU A 411 -27.81 8.02 -8.70
CA GLU A 411 -29.06 7.39 -9.17
C GLU A 411 -30.29 7.93 -8.42
N LYS A 412 -30.20 8.09 -7.09
CA LYS A 412 -31.30 8.63 -6.27
C LYS A 412 -31.49 10.14 -6.42
N GLN A 413 -30.41 10.89 -6.67
CA GLN A 413 -30.50 12.31 -7.01
C GLN A 413 -31.18 12.50 -8.37
N ARG A 414 -30.84 11.69 -9.38
CA ARG A 414 -31.54 11.66 -10.66
C ARG A 414 -33.02 11.28 -10.50
N SER A 415 -33.36 10.29 -9.66
CA SER A 415 -34.75 9.91 -9.44
C SER A 415 -35.56 10.96 -8.67
N ARG A 416 -35.00 11.60 -7.63
CA ARG A 416 -35.64 12.76 -6.96
C ARG A 416 -35.81 13.94 -7.92
N ALA A 417 -34.79 14.28 -8.72
CA ALA A 417 -34.89 15.37 -9.69
C ALA A 417 -35.95 15.08 -10.79
N LYS A 418 -36.08 13.82 -11.24
CA LYS A 418 -37.16 13.39 -12.14
C LYS A 418 -38.53 13.48 -11.48
N TYR A 419 -38.65 13.08 -10.21
CA TYR A 419 -39.90 13.20 -9.46
C TYR A 419 -40.35 14.67 -9.31
N TRP A 420 -39.45 15.55 -8.88
CA TRP A 420 -39.73 16.99 -8.77
C TRP A 420 -40.05 17.66 -10.10
N ARG A 421 -39.35 17.30 -11.20
CA ARG A 421 -39.71 17.81 -12.54
C ARG A 421 -41.11 17.36 -12.96
N ARG A 422 -41.46 16.10 -12.72
CA ARG A 422 -42.76 15.52 -13.06
C ARG A 422 -43.90 16.18 -12.27
N ASP A 423 -43.65 16.48 -10.99
CA ASP A 423 -44.60 17.19 -10.11
C ASP A 423 -44.79 18.65 -10.53
N SER A 424 -43.70 19.37 -10.86
CA SER A 424 -43.79 20.74 -11.38
C SER A 424 -44.45 20.84 -12.75
N SER A 425 -44.28 19.85 -13.64
CA SER A 425 -45.00 19.78 -14.91
C SER A 425 -46.46 19.35 -14.76
N GLY A 426 -46.79 18.61 -13.68
CA GLY A 426 -48.16 18.23 -13.34
C GLY A 426 -48.97 19.41 -12.79
N GLN A 427 -48.36 20.26 -11.96
CA GLN A 427 -48.99 21.48 -11.44
C GLN A 427 -49.13 22.59 -12.49
N ALA A 428 -48.24 22.66 -13.48
CA ALA A 428 -48.37 23.59 -14.60
C ALA A 428 -49.49 23.19 -15.59
N ALA A 429 -49.84 21.91 -15.68
CA ALA A 429 -50.94 21.42 -16.53
C ALA A 429 -52.33 21.55 -15.89
N SER A 430 -52.42 21.73 -14.56
CA SER A 430 -53.68 21.94 -13.84
C SER A 430 -54.04 23.42 -13.61
N GLY A 431 -53.22 24.36 -14.10
CA GLY A 431 -53.41 25.81 -13.93
C GLY A 431 -54.09 26.53 -15.11
N THR A 432 -54.52 25.83 -16.16
CA THR A 432 -55.04 26.45 -17.40
C THR A 432 -56.52 26.18 -17.67
N THR A 433 -57.31 25.86 -16.65
CA THR A 433 -58.77 25.85 -16.74
C THR A 433 -59.40 26.43 -15.49
N GLN A 434 -59.58 27.75 -15.47
CA GLN A 434 -60.81 28.39 -15.01
C GLN A 434 -60.76 29.89 -15.36
N SER A 435 -61.48 30.19 -16.44
CA SER A 435 -62.06 31.49 -16.79
C SER A 435 -63.14 31.91 -15.80
#